data_AF-A0A4U1D030-F1
#
_entry.id   AF-A0A4U1D030-F1
#
_cell.length_a   1.000
_cell.length_b   1.000
_cell.length_c   1.000
_cell.angle_alpha   90.00
_cell.angle_beta   90.00
_cell.angle_gamma   90.00
#
_symmetry.space_group_name_H-M   'P 1'
#
loop_
_entity.id
_entity.type
_entity.pdbx_description
1 polymer ?
#
loop_
_entity_poly.entity_id
_entity_poly.type
_entity_poly.pdbx_seq_one_letter_code
_entity_poly.pdbx_strand_id
1 'polypeptide(L)'
;MILLAFLTSGYIGKAQQQNSTKVHVGLIYPISSNGKHAVLDTNNLSINLLAGVSSVEKGFAFAGVANIVRNDTYGTQFAGFYNHIGQKANGALLAGFANTYHEGDGAAFAGFANIAHGNLRGVQFAGFTNVAMNVNGAQFAGFLNKSSNIKGPQMAGFMNIAKNASSSQLAGFMNKAKDVKGSQFAGFINIARKVKGTQIAGFINIADSSDFPIGILNFVKNGEKSIGLSADENQTTMLTFRSGGRTLYGILGVGYNFKNEDEVYAFEAGFGAHFFQSSTFRLNVELTGGSIESFKEGEYFKTSFKLLPALKLGKHLEIFGGPALNFVSTNTIEGKALNPKKHIEQWQNQRSDFQQTLYVGYGGGINIIF
;
A
#
# COMPACT_ATOMS: atom_id res chain seq x y z
N MET A 1 65.58 -4.57 -55.03
CA MET A 1 65.36 -3.19 -55.51
C MET A 1 64.13 -2.67 -54.77
N ILE A 2 64.39 -1.87 -53.73
CA ILE A 2 63.42 -1.30 -52.80
C ILE A 2 62.85 -0.01 -53.43
N LEU A 3 61.62 0.35 -53.02
CA LEU A 3 61.02 1.68 -53.14
C LEU A 3 60.33 2.04 -54.48
N LEU A 4 58.99 1.97 -54.50
CA LEU A 4 58.19 3.06 -55.06
C LEU A 4 56.81 3.08 -54.40
N ALA A 5 56.74 3.78 -53.27
CA ALA A 5 55.51 4.28 -52.68
C ALA A 5 55.36 5.76 -53.06
N PHE A 6 54.11 6.25 -53.01
CA PHE A 6 53.63 7.63 -53.17
C PHE A 6 53.27 8.10 -54.59
N LEU A 7 51.96 8.15 -54.88
CA LEU A 7 51.20 9.40 -55.12
C LEU A 7 49.86 9.10 -55.81
N THR A 8 48.81 8.80 -55.03
CA THR A 8 47.44 9.21 -55.38
C THR A 8 46.73 9.64 -54.11
N SER A 9 46.94 10.91 -53.82
CA SER A 9 46.24 11.72 -52.83
C SER A 9 44.73 11.78 -53.10
N GLY A 10 43.95 11.42 -52.07
CA GLY A 10 42.96 12.34 -51.50
C GLY A 10 41.66 12.55 -52.26
N TYR A 11 40.71 11.63 -52.09
CA TYR A 11 39.28 11.98 -51.94
C TYR A 11 38.69 11.15 -50.80
N ILE A 12 39.16 11.40 -49.57
CA ILE A 12 38.36 11.10 -48.39
C ILE A 12 37.35 12.24 -48.30
N GLY A 13 36.16 12.02 -48.83
CA GLY A 13 35.01 12.83 -48.48
C GLY A 13 34.90 12.83 -46.96
N LYS A 14 35.27 13.95 -46.34
CA LYS A 14 34.86 14.23 -44.97
C LYS A 14 33.34 14.23 -45.02
N ALA A 15 32.72 13.10 -44.69
CA ALA A 15 31.34 13.09 -44.24
C ALA A 15 31.31 14.10 -43.10
N GLN A 16 30.74 15.26 -43.39
CA GLN A 16 30.58 16.33 -42.45
C GLN A 16 29.77 15.72 -41.31
N GLN A 17 30.45 15.36 -40.21
CA GLN A 17 29.80 15.07 -38.95
C GLN A 17 29.30 16.42 -38.46
N GLN A 18 28.22 16.86 -39.10
CA GLN A 18 27.59 18.13 -38.85
C GLN A 18 26.92 17.94 -37.49
N ASN A 19 27.64 18.29 -36.43
CA ASN A 19 27.07 18.78 -35.18
C ASN A 19 26.32 20.10 -35.48
N SER A 20 25.37 20.02 -36.41
CA SER A 20 24.34 21.03 -36.59
C SER A 20 23.44 20.86 -35.39
N THR A 21 23.57 21.78 -34.45
CA THR A 21 22.52 22.10 -33.49
C THR A 21 21.26 22.45 -34.28
N LYS A 22 20.43 21.44 -34.58
CA LYS A 22 19.12 21.68 -35.16
C LYS A 22 18.20 22.21 -34.07
N VAL A 23 17.86 23.48 -34.21
CA VAL A 23 16.81 24.14 -33.45
C VAL A 23 15.52 23.98 -34.25
N HIS A 24 14.52 23.34 -33.65
CA HIS A 24 13.21 23.11 -34.27
C HIS A 24 12.19 24.08 -33.70
N VAL A 25 11.77 25.05 -34.49
CA VAL A 25 10.71 26.00 -34.09
C VAL A 25 9.51 25.83 -34.99
N GLY A 26 8.31 25.70 -34.42
CA GLY A 26 7.10 25.44 -35.21
C GLY A 26 5.79 25.88 -34.57
N LEU A 27 4.77 26.03 -35.40
CA LEU A 27 3.39 26.22 -34.94
C LEU A 27 2.77 24.86 -34.63
N ILE A 28 2.74 23.99 -35.65
CA ILE A 28 2.19 22.64 -35.62
C ILE A 28 2.83 21.87 -36.78
N TYR A 29 3.07 20.56 -36.65
CA TYR A 29 3.51 19.78 -37.81
C TYR A 29 2.49 19.87 -38.97
N PRO A 30 2.92 20.08 -40.24
CA PRO A 30 4.30 20.26 -40.71
C PRO A 30 4.77 21.74 -40.79
N ILE A 31 3.99 22.70 -40.33
CA ILE A 31 4.30 24.14 -40.29
C ILE A 31 5.36 24.41 -39.20
N SER A 32 6.63 24.17 -39.54
CA SER A 32 7.80 24.36 -38.67
C SER A 32 9.09 24.55 -39.47
N SER A 33 10.19 24.93 -38.82
CA SER A 33 11.53 25.04 -39.42
C SER A 33 12.02 23.75 -40.08
N ASN A 34 11.50 22.59 -39.65
CA ASN A 34 11.85 21.27 -40.17
C ASN A 34 10.86 20.78 -41.23
N GLY A 35 9.75 21.50 -41.46
CA GLY A 35 8.76 21.19 -42.48
C GLY A 35 8.18 19.77 -42.37
N LYS A 36 7.93 19.14 -43.52
CA LYS A 36 7.47 17.74 -43.62
C LYS A 36 8.51 16.71 -43.17
N HIS A 37 9.80 17.08 -43.16
CA HIS A 37 10.91 16.20 -42.80
C HIS A 37 11.11 16.06 -41.28
N ALA A 38 10.38 16.83 -40.48
CA ALA A 38 10.51 16.83 -39.02
C ALA A 38 10.49 15.41 -38.41
N VAL A 39 9.61 14.52 -38.90
CA VAL A 39 9.53 13.09 -38.51
C VAL A 39 10.82 12.27 -38.68
N LEU A 40 11.82 12.78 -39.39
CA LEU A 40 13.13 12.15 -39.62
C LEU A 40 14.27 12.93 -38.96
N ASP A 41 14.00 14.15 -38.48
CA ASP A 41 15.02 15.04 -37.94
C ASP A 41 15.34 14.76 -36.47
N THR A 42 16.61 14.98 -36.13
CA THR A 42 17.13 14.98 -34.77
C THR A 42 17.37 16.42 -34.32
N ASN A 43 16.82 16.81 -33.19
CA ASN A 43 16.91 18.18 -32.67
C ASN A 43 17.64 18.22 -31.33
N ASN A 44 18.33 19.33 -31.06
CA ASN A 44 18.94 19.59 -29.74
C ASN A 44 18.07 20.53 -28.89
N LEU A 45 17.25 21.34 -29.54
CA LEU A 45 16.30 22.26 -28.93
C LEU A 45 15.05 22.30 -29.81
N SER A 46 13.89 22.09 -29.22
CA SER A 46 12.60 22.13 -29.93
C SER A 46 11.61 23.02 -29.18
N ILE A 47 10.99 23.96 -29.89
CA ILE A 47 9.99 24.90 -29.34
C ILE A 47 8.83 24.96 -30.33
N ASN A 48 7.73 24.30 -29.97
CA ASN A 48 6.53 24.25 -30.81
C ASN A 48 5.34 24.88 -30.07
N LEU A 49 4.56 25.72 -30.75
CA LEU A 49 3.42 26.38 -30.12
C LEU A 49 2.30 25.38 -29.80
N LEU A 50 1.97 24.48 -30.73
CA LEU A 50 0.93 23.46 -30.54
C LEU A 50 1.54 22.07 -30.46
N ALA A 51 2.10 21.55 -31.56
CA ALA A 51 2.62 20.19 -31.60
C ALA A 51 3.98 20.10 -32.29
N GLY A 52 4.94 19.50 -31.58
CA GLY A 52 6.27 19.16 -32.11
C GLY A 52 6.32 17.69 -32.51
N VAL A 53 6.79 17.42 -33.74
CA VAL A 53 7.02 16.06 -34.24
C VAL A 53 8.47 15.91 -34.65
N SER A 54 9.16 14.90 -34.14
CA SER A 54 10.56 14.65 -34.46
C SER A 54 10.93 13.16 -34.48
N SER A 55 12.09 12.84 -35.03
CA SER A 55 12.66 11.50 -34.92
C SER A 55 13.30 11.29 -33.55
N VAL A 56 14.19 12.21 -33.14
CA VAL A 56 14.95 12.17 -31.88
C VAL A 56 15.08 13.55 -31.27
N GLU A 57 14.92 13.66 -29.95
CA GLU A 57 15.17 14.89 -29.18
C GLU A 57 16.35 14.70 -28.23
N LYS A 58 17.50 15.32 -28.55
CA LYS A 58 18.72 15.21 -27.73
C LYS A 58 18.74 16.12 -26.50
N GLY A 59 17.92 17.15 -26.49
CA GLY A 59 17.91 18.16 -25.42
C GLY A 59 16.50 18.55 -25.01
N PHE A 60 16.30 19.85 -24.78
CA PHE A 60 15.03 20.39 -24.32
C PHE A 60 14.01 20.46 -25.47
N ALA A 61 12.81 19.92 -25.26
CA ALA A 61 11.68 20.12 -26.15
C ALA A 61 10.48 20.69 -25.39
N PHE A 62 9.86 21.69 -25.97
CA PHE A 62 8.64 22.32 -25.48
C PHE A 62 7.55 22.24 -26.57
N ALA A 63 6.34 21.84 -26.17
CA ALA A 63 5.14 21.96 -26.98
C ALA A 63 3.96 22.45 -26.14
N GLY A 64 3.18 23.41 -26.64
CA GLY A 64 1.98 23.87 -25.94
C GLY A 64 0.91 22.79 -25.78
N VAL A 65 0.82 21.83 -26.70
CA VAL A 65 -0.11 20.68 -26.63
C VAL A 65 0.65 19.37 -26.56
N ALA A 66 1.44 19.02 -27.58
CA ALA A 66 2.04 17.68 -27.64
C ALA A 66 3.44 17.60 -28.26
N ASN A 67 4.31 16.77 -27.66
CA ASN A 67 5.54 16.29 -28.30
C ASN A 67 5.34 14.86 -28.78
N ILE A 68 5.68 14.59 -30.04
CA ILE A 68 5.62 13.26 -30.66
C ILE A 68 7.00 12.93 -31.21
N VAL A 69 7.77 12.15 -30.45
CA VAL A 69 9.12 11.71 -30.80
C VAL A 69 9.05 10.26 -31.23
N ARG A 70 9.40 9.95 -32.49
CA ARG A 70 9.24 8.59 -33.05
C ARG A 70 10.21 7.58 -32.43
N ASN A 71 11.41 8.01 -32.07
CA ASN A 71 12.45 7.16 -31.52
C ASN A 71 12.74 7.58 -30.07
N ASP A 72 13.95 8.12 -29.83
CA ASP A 72 14.49 8.33 -28.49
C ASP A 72 14.49 9.81 -28.09
N THR A 73 14.40 10.06 -26.79
CA THR A 73 14.72 11.36 -26.19
C THR A 73 15.80 11.21 -25.11
N TYR A 74 16.65 12.21 -24.97
CA TYR A 74 17.78 12.25 -24.01
C TYR A 74 17.73 13.44 -23.04
N GLY A 75 16.70 14.29 -23.16
CA GLY A 75 16.57 15.52 -22.37
C GLY A 75 15.19 15.69 -21.76
N THR A 76 14.85 16.94 -21.47
CA THR A 76 13.55 17.29 -20.89
C THR A 76 12.52 17.52 -21.99
N GLN A 77 11.38 16.82 -21.90
CA GLN A 77 10.24 16.99 -22.78
C GLN A 77 9.09 17.60 -21.99
N PHE A 78 8.70 18.83 -22.33
CA PHE A 78 7.56 19.51 -21.75
C PHE A 78 6.43 19.60 -22.77
N ALA A 79 5.24 19.09 -22.42
CA ALA A 79 4.03 19.23 -23.20
C ALA A 79 2.87 19.71 -22.33
N GLY A 80 2.10 20.70 -22.79
CA GLY A 80 0.92 21.15 -22.06
C GLY A 80 -0.15 20.06 -21.88
N PHE A 81 -0.20 19.08 -22.80
CA PHE A 81 -1.12 17.95 -22.70
C PHE A 81 -0.42 16.60 -22.75
N TYR A 82 0.40 16.31 -23.77
CA TYR A 82 0.82 14.94 -24.06
C TYR A 82 2.26 14.80 -24.58
N ASN A 83 3.07 13.96 -23.96
CA ASN A 83 4.32 13.48 -24.58
C ASN A 83 4.15 12.03 -25.05
N HIS A 84 4.56 11.75 -26.28
CA HIS A 84 4.67 10.41 -26.84
C HIS A 84 6.10 10.17 -27.32
N ILE A 85 6.77 9.18 -26.73
CA ILE A 85 8.10 8.73 -27.13
C ILE A 85 7.96 7.29 -27.64
N GLY A 86 8.26 7.05 -28.92
CA GLY A 86 8.05 5.73 -29.53
C GLY A 86 8.98 4.65 -28.97
N GLN A 87 10.16 5.04 -28.48
CA GLN A 87 11.18 4.13 -27.95
C GLN A 87 11.63 4.56 -26.53
N LYS A 88 12.87 5.05 -26.36
CA LYS A 88 13.46 5.29 -25.04
C LYS A 88 13.35 6.76 -24.62
N ALA A 89 12.86 6.97 -23.41
CA ALA A 89 12.85 8.25 -22.74
C ALA A 89 13.96 8.31 -21.68
N ASN A 90 15.12 8.84 -22.04
CA ASN A 90 16.20 9.11 -21.10
C ASN A 90 16.11 10.58 -20.68
N GLY A 91 15.76 10.87 -19.43
CA GLY A 91 15.55 12.25 -18.96
C GLY A 91 14.19 12.47 -18.32
N ALA A 92 13.64 13.68 -18.49
CA ALA A 92 12.42 14.10 -17.80
C ALA A 92 11.26 14.30 -18.78
N LEU A 93 10.14 13.61 -18.55
CA LEU A 93 8.89 13.82 -19.27
C LEU A 93 7.91 14.57 -18.37
N LEU A 94 7.45 15.74 -18.82
CA LEU A 94 6.52 16.61 -18.11
C LEU A 94 5.30 16.84 -19.00
N ALA A 95 4.13 16.33 -18.60
CA ALA A 95 2.89 16.49 -19.35
C ALA A 95 1.73 16.94 -18.46
N GLY A 96 0.90 17.86 -18.95
CA GLY A 96 -0.32 18.25 -18.23
C GLY A 96 -1.34 17.11 -18.12
N PHE A 97 -1.40 16.20 -19.09
CA PHE A 97 -2.30 15.04 -19.06
C PHE A 97 -1.54 13.71 -19.04
N ALA A 98 -0.76 13.37 -20.06
CA ALA A 98 -0.14 12.04 -20.11
C ALA A 98 1.25 11.98 -20.76
N ASN A 99 2.05 11.01 -20.30
CA ASN A 99 3.28 10.58 -20.96
C ASN A 99 3.15 9.11 -21.38
N THR A 100 3.46 8.79 -22.63
CA THR A 100 3.61 7.42 -23.09
C THR A 100 4.99 7.19 -23.66
N TYR A 101 5.59 6.06 -23.30
CA TYR A 101 6.92 5.68 -23.75
C TYR A 101 7.11 4.16 -23.71
N HIS A 102 8.13 3.64 -24.37
CA HIS A 102 8.43 2.22 -24.33
C HIS A 102 9.32 1.89 -23.12
N GLU A 103 10.53 2.44 -23.07
CA GLU A 103 11.44 2.33 -21.92
C GLU A 103 11.78 3.73 -21.38
N GLY A 104 12.06 3.83 -20.09
CA GLY A 104 12.43 5.09 -19.45
C GLY A 104 13.62 4.95 -18.51
N ASP A 105 14.56 5.88 -18.60
CA ASP A 105 15.61 6.11 -17.61
C ASP A 105 15.55 7.58 -17.16
N GLY A 106 14.87 7.83 -16.04
CA GLY A 106 14.62 9.17 -15.53
C GLY A 106 13.26 9.34 -14.86
N ALA A 107 12.64 10.51 -15.05
CA ALA A 107 11.43 10.89 -14.34
C ALA A 107 10.28 11.22 -15.29
N ALA A 108 9.09 10.71 -15.00
CA ALA A 108 7.87 11.01 -15.75
C ALA A 108 6.81 11.60 -14.81
N PHE A 109 6.39 12.83 -15.09
CA PHE A 109 5.36 13.56 -14.36
C PHE A 109 4.18 13.86 -15.29
N ALA A 110 3.00 13.43 -14.89
CA ALA A 110 1.77 13.62 -15.65
C ALA A 110 0.62 14.08 -14.73
N GLY A 111 -0.23 14.99 -15.19
CA GLY A 111 -1.44 15.35 -14.44
C GLY A 111 -2.44 14.19 -14.34
N PHE A 112 -2.49 13.29 -15.34
CA PHE A 112 -3.38 12.14 -15.35
C PHE A 112 -2.64 10.80 -15.38
N ALA A 113 -1.82 10.51 -16.40
CA ALA A 113 -1.25 9.17 -16.57
C ALA A 113 0.20 9.11 -17.10
N ASN A 114 1.01 8.21 -16.55
CA ASN A 114 2.25 7.76 -17.19
C ASN A 114 2.14 6.29 -17.59
N ILE A 115 2.46 5.97 -18.84
CA ILE A 115 2.40 4.60 -19.36
C ILE A 115 3.73 4.24 -20.03
N ALA A 116 4.50 3.40 -19.35
CA ALA A 116 5.69 2.74 -19.88
C ALA A 116 5.31 1.33 -20.33
N HIS A 117 5.53 0.97 -21.59
CA HIS A 117 5.22 -0.38 -22.08
C HIS A 117 6.26 -1.43 -21.64
N GLY A 118 7.46 -0.99 -21.25
CA GLY A 118 8.58 -1.84 -20.87
C GLY A 118 9.18 -1.44 -19.52
N ASN A 119 10.50 -1.26 -19.52
CA ASN A 119 11.30 -1.04 -18.32
C ASN A 119 11.35 0.45 -17.95
N LEU A 120 11.20 0.73 -16.66
CA LEU A 120 11.42 2.05 -16.07
C LEU A 120 12.53 1.94 -15.02
N ARG A 121 13.59 2.71 -15.20
CA ARG A 121 14.55 3.05 -14.16
C ARG A 121 14.31 4.50 -13.75
N GLY A 122 13.87 4.72 -12.52
CA GLY A 122 13.56 6.06 -12.01
C GLY A 122 12.13 6.21 -11.48
N VAL A 123 11.50 7.37 -11.69
CA VAL A 123 10.28 7.77 -10.96
C VAL A 123 9.13 8.04 -11.91
N GLN A 124 7.95 7.53 -11.56
CA GLN A 124 6.68 7.86 -12.19
C GLN A 124 5.76 8.55 -11.18
N PHE A 125 5.29 9.75 -11.52
CA PHE A 125 4.32 10.49 -10.72
C PHE A 125 3.12 10.88 -11.60
N ALA A 126 1.92 10.47 -11.20
CA ALA A 126 0.70 10.76 -11.93
C ALA A 126 -0.45 11.19 -11.00
N GLY A 127 -1.29 12.14 -11.42
CA GLY A 127 -2.49 12.47 -10.65
C GLY A 127 -3.50 11.32 -10.59
N PHE A 128 -3.54 10.43 -11.59
CA PHE A 128 -4.46 9.29 -11.61
C PHE A 128 -3.74 7.94 -11.66
N THR A 129 -2.97 7.64 -12.71
CA THR A 129 -2.38 6.29 -12.87
C THR A 129 -0.95 6.24 -13.41
N ASN A 130 -0.16 5.30 -12.88
CA ASN A 130 1.11 4.91 -13.47
C ASN A 130 1.09 3.43 -13.87
N VAL A 131 1.59 3.13 -15.06
CA VAL A 131 1.74 1.78 -15.58
C VAL A 131 3.17 1.60 -16.10
N ALA A 132 3.79 0.49 -15.70
CA ALA A 132 5.09 0.05 -16.22
C ALA A 132 5.20 -1.48 -16.16
N MET A 133 6.05 -2.13 -16.96
CA MET A 133 6.26 -3.57 -16.81
C MET A 133 7.20 -3.87 -15.65
N ASN A 134 8.40 -3.30 -15.69
CA ASN A 134 9.42 -3.45 -14.65
C ASN A 134 9.84 -2.06 -14.16
N VAL A 135 9.83 -1.85 -12.85
CA VAL A 135 10.21 -0.59 -12.21
C VAL A 135 11.41 -0.83 -11.30
N ASN A 136 12.50 -0.12 -11.55
CA ASN A 136 13.62 0.04 -10.64
C ASN A 136 13.66 1.49 -10.19
N GLY A 137 12.99 1.79 -9.08
CA GLY A 137 12.69 3.15 -8.62
C GLY A 137 11.31 3.21 -7.98
N ALA A 138 10.53 4.27 -8.22
CA ALA A 138 9.30 4.54 -7.47
C ALA A 138 8.10 4.90 -8.36
N GLN A 139 6.89 4.57 -7.88
CA GLN A 139 5.63 4.99 -8.50
C GLN A 139 4.70 5.66 -7.49
N PHE A 140 4.17 6.83 -7.84
CA PHE A 140 3.25 7.63 -7.03
C PHE A 140 2.02 8.03 -7.86
N ALA A 141 0.83 7.60 -7.46
CA ALA A 141 -0.41 7.87 -8.18
C ALA A 141 -1.54 8.31 -7.26
N GLY A 142 -2.43 9.20 -7.72
CA GLY A 142 -3.64 9.51 -6.96
C GLY A 142 -4.62 8.34 -6.88
N PHE A 143 -4.64 7.44 -7.88
CA PHE A 143 -5.57 6.30 -7.90
C PHE A 143 -4.89 4.94 -8.02
N LEU A 144 -4.15 4.68 -9.10
CA LEU A 144 -3.60 3.34 -9.39
C LEU A 144 -2.13 3.37 -9.82
N ASN A 145 -1.28 2.60 -9.14
CA ASN A 145 -0.02 2.15 -9.73
C ASN A 145 -0.11 0.68 -10.14
N LYS A 146 0.35 0.35 -11.34
CA LYS A 146 0.42 -1.02 -11.85
C LYS A 146 1.82 -1.34 -12.36
N SER A 147 2.39 -2.43 -11.89
CA SER A 147 3.61 -3.01 -12.44
C SER A 147 3.60 -4.53 -12.43
N SER A 148 4.45 -5.17 -13.22
CA SER A 148 4.72 -6.60 -13.04
C SER A 148 5.77 -6.80 -11.94
N ASN A 149 6.90 -6.10 -12.03
CA ASN A 149 7.95 -6.15 -11.03
C ASN A 149 8.28 -4.73 -10.57
N ILE A 150 8.37 -4.52 -9.26
CA ILE A 150 8.82 -3.25 -8.69
C ILE A 150 9.91 -3.45 -7.63
N LYS A 151 11.02 -2.74 -7.83
CA LYS A 151 12.14 -2.61 -6.89
C LYS A 151 12.16 -1.16 -6.40
N GLY A 152 11.36 -0.89 -5.37
CA GLY A 152 11.23 0.41 -4.71
C GLY A 152 9.78 0.71 -4.34
N PRO A 153 9.49 1.88 -3.74
CA PRO A 153 8.20 2.15 -3.15
C PRO A 153 7.09 2.36 -4.19
N GLN A 154 5.89 1.88 -3.86
CA GLN A 154 4.67 2.05 -4.67
C GLN A 154 3.58 2.68 -3.80
N MET A 155 3.14 3.89 -4.12
CA MET A 155 2.18 4.65 -3.31
C MET A 155 1.01 5.14 -4.14
N ALA A 156 -0.21 4.71 -3.78
CA ALA A 156 -1.43 5.07 -4.50
C ALA A 156 -2.53 5.55 -3.55
N GLY A 157 -3.32 6.53 -3.95
CA GLY A 157 -4.49 6.94 -3.16
C GLY A 157 -5.56 5.85 -3.07
N PHE A 158 -5.70 4.97 -4.06
CA PHE A 158 -6.66 3.87 -4.02
C PHE A 158 -6.01 2.48 -4.04
N MET A 159 -5.25 2.13 -5.10
CA MET A 159 -4.71 0.78 -5.25
C MET A 159 -3.31 0.66 -5.85
N ASN A 160 -2.56 -0.33 -5.36
CA ASN A 160 -1.31 -0.77 -5.97
C ASN A 160 -1.44 -2.23 -6.43
N ILE A 161 -1.05 -2.49 -7.68
CA ILE A 161 -1.04 -3.84 -8.25
C ILE A 161 0.38 -4.17 -8.72
N ALA A 162 0.93 -5.27 -8.22
CA ALA A 162 2.21 -5.83 -8.63
C ALA A 162 2.11 -7.35 -8.83
N LYS A 163 3.02 -7.97 -9.59
CA LYS A 163 3.26 -9.42 -9.45
C LYS A 163 4.31 -9.65 -8.38
N ASN A 164 5.44 -8.96 -8.46
CA ASN A 164 6.51 -9.02 -7.47
C ASN A 164 6.84 -7.61 -6.96
N ALA A 165 6.75 -7.42 -5.65
CA ALA A 165 7.13 -6.18 -4.97
C ALA A 165 8.33 -6.45 -4.05
N SER A 166 9.45 -5.78 -4.29
CA SER A 166 10.68 -5.93 -3.48
C SER A 166 10.89 -4.77 -2.50
N SER A 167 9.82 -4.07 -2.15
CA SER A 167 9.81 -2.94 -1.21
C SER A 167 8.39 -2.71 -0.71
N SER A 168 8.13 -1.54 -0.14
CA SER A 168 6.85 -1.19 0.48
C SER A 168 5.79 -0.76 -0.54
N GLN A 169 4.54 -1.19 -0.30
CA GLN A 169 3.36 -0.73 -1.02
C GLN A 169 2.41 -0.02 -0.03
N LEU A 170 1.94 1.17 -0.38
CA LEU A 170 0.99 1.94 0.43
C LEU A 170 -0.21 2.37 -0.42
N ALA A 171 -1.40 1.95 -0.04
CA ALA A 171 -2.64 2.22 -0.74
C ALA A 171 -3.74 2.69 0.21
N GLY A 172 -4.56 3.66 -0.20
CA GLY A 172 -5.70 4.07 0.61
C GLY A 172 -6.76 2.96 0.74
N PHE A 173 -6.91 2.08 -0.25
CA PHE A 173 -7.88 0.99 -0.22
C PHE A 173 -7.25 -0.40 -0.30
N MET A 174 -6.47 -0.69 -1.36
CA MET A 174 -6.02 -2.07 -1.63
C MET A 174 -4.59 -2.20 -2.17
N ASN A 175 -3.81 -3.14 -1.64
CA ASN A 175 -2.60 -3.65 -2.31
C ASN A 175 -2.82 -5.09 -2.78
N LYS A 176 -2.41 -5.38 -4.03
CA LYS A 176 -2.41 -6.73 -4.59
C LYS A 176 -1.03 -7.09 -5.14
N ALA A 177 -0.48 -8.19 -4.66
CA ALA A 177 0.79 -8.73 -5.11
C ALA A 177 0.76 -10.26 -5.20
N LYS A 178 1.67 -10.89 -5.94
CA LYS A 178 1.91 -12.34 -5.80
C LYS A 178 2.96 -12.56 -4.72
N ASP A 179 4.14 -11.98 -4.87
CA ASP A 179 5.25 -12.14 -3.95
C ASP A 179 5.72 -10.77 -3.45
N VAL A 180 5.79 -10.60 -2.12
CA VAL A 180 6.20 -9.36 -1.46
C VAL A 180 7.43 -9.62 -0.59
N LYS A 181 8.47 -8.83 -0.80
CA LYS A 181 9.66 -8.74 0.07
C LYS A 181 9.74 -7.31 0.58
N GLY A 182 9.03 -7.03 1.67
CA GLY A 182 8.74 -5.67 2.13
C GLY A 182 7.40 -5.62 2.85
N SER A 183 6.83 -4.42 2.96
CA SER A 183 5.59 -4.20 3.74
C SER A 183 4.43 -3.75 2.84
N GLN A 184 3.22 -4.18 3.15
CA GLN A 184 2.00 -3.68 2.50
C GLN A 184 1.13 -2.96 3.51
N PHE A 185 0.70 -1.75 3.17
CA PHE A 185 -0.19 -0.92 3.99
C PHE A 185 -1.41 -0.54 3.16
N ALA A 186 -2.58 -1.02 3.55
CA ALA A 186 -3.85 -0.74 2.89
C ALA A 186 -4.87 -0.25 3.91
N GLY A 187 -5.69 0.74 3.54
CA GLY A 187 -6.79 1.16 4.41
C GLY A 187 -7.86 0.07 4.58
N PHE A 188 -8.03 -0.82 3.60
CA PHE A 188 -9.06 -1.87 3.66
C PHE A 188 -8.50 -3.29 3.48
N ILE A 189 -7.82 -3.59 2.37
CA ILE A 189 -7.46 -4.98 2.00
C ILE A 189 -6.02 -5.11 1.48
N ASN A 190 -5.27 -6.10 2.00
CA ASN A 190 -4.08 -6.60 1.31
C ASN A 190 -4.30 -8.02 0.79
N ILE A 191 -3.91 -8.27 -0.46
CA ILE A 191 -3.95 -9.59 -1.08
C ILE A 191 -2.55 -9.94 -1.57
N ALA A 192 -1.99 -11.04 -1.04
CA ALA A 192 -0.72 -11.57 -1.46
C ALA A 192 -0.78 -13.10 -1.60
N ARG A 193 0.23 -13.71 -2.22
CA ARG A 193 0.48 -15.15 -2.08
C ARG A 193 1.51 -15.37 -0.98
N LYS A 194 2.70 -14.79 -1.12
CA LYS A 194 3.77 -14.86 -0.12
C LYS A 194 4.22 -13.48 0.30
N VAL A 195 4.27 -13.23 1.60
CA VAL A 195 4.84 -12.00 2.17
C VAL A 195 5.98 -12.31 3.11
N LYS A 196 7.14 -11.74 2.79
CA LYS A 196 8.31 -11.67 3.68
C LYS A 196 8.42 -10.24 4.20
N GLY A 197 7.73 -9.98 5.30
CA GLY A 197 7.57 -8.66 5.92
C GLY A 197 6.20 -8.53 6.57
N THR A 198 5.67 -7.31 6.64
CA THR A 198 4.43 -7.00 7.35
C THR A 198 3.29 -6.69 6.37
N GLN A 199 2.08 -7.18 6.66
CA GLN A 199 0.88 -6.77 5.94
C GLN A 199 -0.07 -6.07 6.92
N ILE A 200 -0.38 -4.80 6.68
CA ILE A 200 -1.27 -4.01 7.53
C ILE A 200 -2.45 -3.58 6.68
N ALA A 201 -3.63 -4.10 7.01
CA ALA A 201 -4.90 -3.76 6.41
C ALA A 201 -5.86 -3.29 7.49
N GLY A 202 -6.63 -2.23 7.25
CA GLY A 202 -7.66 -1.81 8.21
C GLY A 202 -8.72 -2.88 8.45
N PHE A 203 -8.98 -3.75 7.47
CA PHE A 203 -9.99 -4.80 7.59
C PHE A 203 -9.46 -6.21 7.31
N ILE A 204 -8.98 -6.49 6.08
CA ILE A 204 -8.70 -7.87 5.65
C ILE A 204 -7.27 -8.03 5.10
N ASN A 205 -6.54 -9.04 5.60
CA ASN A 205 -5.35 -9.57 4.93
C ASN A 205 -5.61 -10.98 4.39
N ILE A 206 -5.20 -11.23 3.14
CA ILE A 206 -5.28 -12.56 2.50
C ILE A 206 -3.88 -12.96 2.02
N ALA A 207 -3.39 -14.11 2.47
CA ALA A 207 -2.11 -14.67 2.03
C ALA A 207 -2.06 -16.21 2.08
N ASP A 208 -1.20 -16.84 1.29
CA ASP A 208 -0.84 -18.24 1.55
C ASP A 208 0.14 -18.31 2.73
N SER A 209 1.09 -17.37 2.80
CA SER A 209 2.07 -17.26 3.90
C SER A 209 2.38 -15.81 4.23
N SER A 210 2.23 -15.44 5.51
CA SER A 210 2.57 -14.13 6.08
C SER A 210 2.86 -14.30 7.58
N ASP A 211 3.99 -13.80 8.06
CA ASP A 211 4.36 -13.88 9.48
C ASP A 211 3.62 -12.83 10.32
N PHE A 212 3.45 -11.61 9.78
CA PHE A 212 2.90 -10.44 10.48
C PHE A 212 1.73 -9.79 9.73
N PRO A 213 0.58 -10.47 9.61
CA PRO A 213 -0.65 -9.85 9.12
C PRO A 213 -1.36 -9.12 10.27
N ILE A 214 -1.61 -7.82 10.09
CA ILE A 214 -2.34 -6.96 11.00
C ILE A 214 -3.58 -6.48 10.27
N GLY A 215 -4.72 -7.02 10.68
CA GLY A 215 -6.05 -6.69 10.18
C GLY A 215 -7.07 -7.36 11.08
N ILE A 216 -8.31 -6.89 11.05
CA ILE A 216 -9.39 -7.48 11.84
C ILE A 216 -9.58 -8.95 11.44
N LEU A 217 -9.49 -9.24 10.15
CA LEU A 217 -9.57 -10.58 9.58
C LEU A 217 -8.29 -10.92 8.79
N ASN A 218 -7.54 -11.92 9.23
CA ASN A 218 -6.33 -12.35 8.55
C ASN A 218 -6.46 -13.79 8.06
N PHE A 219 -6.73 -13.97 6.77
CA PHE A 219 -6.84 -15.26 6.13
C PHE A 219 -5.47 -15.70 5.58
N VAL A 220 -4.66 -16.31 6.45
CA VAL A 220 -3.36 -16.89 6.07
C VAL A 220 -3.47 -18.41 6.01
N LYS A 221 -3.17 -19.06 4.87
CA LYS A 221 -3.30 -20.53 4.74
C LYS A 221 -2.42 -21.31 5.72
N ASN A 222 -1.18 -20.85 5.93
CA ASN A 222 -0.26 -21.43 6.90
C ASN A 222 -0.40 -20.80 8.31
N GLY A 223 -1.45 -20.00 8.53
CA GLY A 223 -1.76 -19.37 9.80
C GLY A 223 -2.58 -20.28 10.71
N GLU A 224 -2.95 -19.74 11.87
CA GLU A 224 -3.83 -20.41 12.83
C GLU A 224 -5.19 -19.70 12.83
N LYS A 225 -6.27 -20.50 12.89
CA LYS A 225 -7.62 -20.01 13.16
C LYS A 225 -8.14 -20.68 14.41
N SER A 226 -8.91 -19.96 15.19
CA SER A 226 -9.59 -20.56 16.33
C SER A 226 -10.94 -19.95 16.60
N ILE A 227 -11.82 -20.77 17.16
CA ILE A 227 -13.07 -20.33 17.76
C ILE A 227 -12.92 -20.49 19.27
N GLY A 228 -13.12 -19.40 20.01
CA GLY A 228 -12.96 -19.34 21.45
C GLY A 228 -14.27 -19.09 22.15
N LEU A 229 -14.44 -19.71 23.31
CA LEU A 229 -15.47 -19.38 24.29
C LEU A 229 -14.80 -18.89 25.56
N SER A 230 -15.16 -17.70 26.03
CA SER A 230 -14.57 -17.11 27.24
C SER A 230 -15.60 -16.41 28.09
N ALA A 231 -15.32 -16.29 29.38
CA ALA A 231 -16.07 -15.45 30.32
C ALA A 231 -15.15 -14.51 31.07
N ASP A 232 -15.64 -13.31 31.39
CA ASP A 232 -14.93 -12.30 32.18
C ASP A 232 -15.53 -12.10 33.59
N GLU A 233 -14.91 -11.24 34.40
CA GLU A 233 -15.35 -10.92 35.76
C GLU A 233 -16.79 -10.34 35.84
N ASN A 234 -17.30 -9.82 34.72
CA ASN A 234 -18.65 -9.26 34.60
C ASN A 234 -19.66 -10.29 34.11
N GLN A 235 -19.28 -11.57 34.03
CA GLN A 235 -20.08 -12.67 33.46
C GLN A 235 -20.47 -12.42 31.99
N THR A 236 -19.67 -11.61 31.29
CA THR A 236 -19.80 -11.47 29.83
C THR A 236 -19.21 -12.70 29.20
N THR A 237 -20.04 -13.51 28.55
CA THR A 237 -19.59 -14.68 27.81
C THR A 237 -19.44 -14.31 26.34
N MET A 238 -18.26 -14.56 25.78
CA MET A 238 -17.91 -14.19 24.41
C MET A 238 -17.63 -15.44 23.58
N LEU A 239 -18.27 -15.51 22.41
CA LEU A 239 -17.87 -16.37 21.31
C LEU A 239 -16.96 -15.55 20.38
N THR A 240 -15.72 -15.99 20.20
CA THR A 240 -14.69 -15.23 19.48
C THR A 240 -14.13 -16.05 18.33
N PHE A 241 -13.91 -15.40 17.20
CA PHE A 241 -13.14 -15.90 16.08
C PHE A 241 -11.79 -15.18 16.04
N ARG A 242 -10.71 -15.97 16.13
CA ARG A 242 -9.33 -15.48 15.97
C ARG A 242 -8.79 -15.98 14.65
N SER A 243 -8.16 -15.09 13.89
CA SER A 243 -7.56 -15.44 12.59
C SER A 243 -6.29 -14.65 12.36
N GLY A 244 -5.18 -15.34 12.10
CA GLY A 244 -3.86 -14.73 12.11
C GLY A 244 -2.79 -15.47 11.33
N GLY A 245 -1.60 -14.87 11.36
CA GLY A 245 -0.35 -15.52 10.97
C GLY A 245 0.26 -16.27 12.15
N ARG A 246 1.58 -16.47 12.10
CA ARG A 246 2.31 -17.22 13.13
C ARG A 246 2.50 -16.44 14.44
N THR A 247 2.53 -15.11 14.38
CA THR A 247 2.81 -14.26 15.54
C THR A 247 1.64 -13.35 15.89
N LEU A 248 0.99 -12.75 14.89
CA LEU A 248 -0.11 -11.79 15.09
C LEU A 248 -1.42 -12.36 14.55
N TYR A 249 -2.51 -12.03 15.23
CA TYR A 249 -3.87 -12.41 14.83
C TYR A 249 -4.87 -11.29 15.10
N GLY A 250 -5.97 -11.30 14.36
CA GLY A 250 -7.13 -10.46 14.59
C GLY A 250 -8.18 -11.23 15.38
N ILE A 251 -9.00 -10.50 16.11
CA ILE A 251 -10.07 -11.01 16.97
C ILE A 251 -11.37 -10.33 16.56
N LEU A 252 -12.41 -11.12 16.35
CA LEU A 252 -13.80 -10.67 16.29
C LEU A 252 -14.64 -11.53 17.20
N GLY A 253 -15.52 -10.94 17.99
CA GLY A 253 -16.37 -11.67 18.91
C GLY A 253 -17.76 -11.09 19.02
N VAL A 254 -18.68 -11.97 19.36
CA VAL A 254 -20.03 -11.63 19.80
C VAL A 254 -20.29 -12.35 21.11
N GLY A 255 -21.10 -11.77 21.98
CA GLY A 255 -21.31 -12.34 23.30
C GLY A 255 -22.62 -11.92 23.93
N TYR A 256 -22.80 -12.45 25.13
CA TYR A 256 -23.96 -12.20 25.95
C TYR A 256 -23.52 -11.88 27.38
N ASN A 257 -24.06 -10.82 27.98
CA ASN A 257 -23.83 -10.52 29.40
C ASN A 257 -24.96 -11.13 30.25
N PHE A 258 -24.65 -12.15 31.06
CA PHE A 258 -25.65 -12.84 31.89
C PHE A 258 -26.02 -12.13 33.18
N LYS A 259 -25.27 -11.07 33.54
CA LYS A 259 -25.53 -10.28 34.75
C LYS A 259 -26.51 -9.15 34.51
N ASN A 260 -26.77 -8.81 33.24
CA ASN A 260 -27.59 -7.69 32.84
C ASN A 260 -28.91 -8.16 32.20
N GLU A 261 -30.04 -7.56 32.57
CA GLU A 261 -31.37 -7.99 32.11
C GLU A 261 -31.87 -7.23 30.87
N ASP A 262 -31.32 -6.04 30.58
CA ASP A 262 -31.79 -5.12 29.52
C ASP A 262 -30.74 -4.87 28.41
N GLU A 263 -29.45 -4.64 28.70
CA GLU A 263 -28.34 -4.63 27.73
C GLU A 263 -27.55 -5.94 27.71
N VAL A 264 -27.81 -6.77 26.70
CA VAL A 264 -27.40 -8.17 26.71
C VAL A 264 -26.42 -8.56 25.62
N TYR A 265 -26.35 -7.84 24.50
CA TYR A 265 -25.48 -8.23 23.38
C TYR A 265 -24.12 -7.55 23.47
N ALA A 266 -23.03 -8.34 23.45
CA ALA A 266 -21.67 -7.82 23.45
C ALA A 266 -21.03 -8.01 22.07
N PHE A 267 -20.25 -7.02 21.62
CA PHE A 267 -19.42 -7.10 20.42
C PHE A 267 -17.97 -6.79 20.79
N GLU A 268 -17.01 -7.52 20.21
CA GLU A 268 -15.59 -7.31 20.44
C GLU A 268 -14.81 -7.35 19.13
N ALA A 269 -13.86 -6.44 18.95
CA ALA A 269 -12.88 -6.46 17.88
C ALA A 269 -11.51 -6.11 18.44
N GLY A 270 -10.45 -6.74 17.93
CA GLY A 270 -9.12 -6.48 18.45
C GLY A 270 -7.99 -7.18 17.71
N PHE A 271 -6.81 -7.06 18.31
CA PHE A 271 -5.59 -7.67 17.82
C PHE A 271 -4.92 -8.43 18.96
N GLY A 272 -4.28 -9.53 18.63
CA GLY A 272 -3.50 -10.32 19.57
C GLY A 272 -2.15 -10.73 19.01
N ALA A 273 -1.24 -11.03 19.92
CA ALA A 273 0.09 -11.53 19.63
C ALA A 273 0.40 -12.77 20.47
N HIS A 274 0.94 -13.80 19.82
CA HIS A 274 1.60 -14.92 20.48
C HIS A 274 3.00 -14.49 20.91
N PHE A 275 3.12 -13.87 22.10
CA PHE A 275 4.39 -13.30 22.59
C PHE A 275 5.43 -14.38 22.88
N PHE A 276 4.99 -15.50 23.43
CA PHE A 276 5.80 -16.69 23.65
C PHE A 276 5.00 -17.93 23.27
N GLN A 277 5.64 -18.90 22.60
CA GLN A 277 5.00 -20.15 22.21
C GLN A 277 5.97 -21.32 22.31
N SER A 278 5.59 -22.35 23.05
CA SER A 278 6.19 -23.68 23.07
C SER A 278 5.17 -24.73 22.57
N SER A 279 5.51 -26.01 22.67
CA SER A 279 4.59 -27.11 22.32
C SER A 279 3.39 -27.23 23.27
N THR A 280 3.53 -26.80 24.52
CA THR A 280 2.53 -26.98 25.59
C THR A 280 2.04 -25.68 26.22
N PHE A 281 2.77 -24.59 26.05
CA PHE A 281 2.47 -23.31 26.67
C PHE A 281 2.53 -22.18 25.66
N ARG A 282 1.64 -21.20 25.84
CA ARG A 282 1.60 -19.98 25.04
C ARG A 282 1.30 -18.79 25.95
N LEU A 283 1.93 -17.66 25.70
CA LEU A 283 1.58 -16.38 26.31
C LEU A 283 0.99 -15.48 25.25
N ASN A 284 -0.31 -15.22 25.38
CA ASN A 284 -1.05 -14.33 24.49
C ASN A 284 -1.14 -12.93 25.11
N VAL A 285 -0.91 -11.92 24.29
CA VAL A 285 -1.21 -10.52 24.63
C VAL A 285 -2.30 -10.06 23.68
N GLU A 286 -3.42 -9.60 24.19
CA GLU A 286 -4.54 -9.12 23.39
C GLU A 286 -4.89 -7.67 23.74
N LEU A 287 -5.22 -6.88 22.72
CA LEU A 287 -5.81 -5.55 22.85
C LEU A 287 -7.15 -5.57 22.11
N THR A 288 -8.23 -5.43 22.85
CA THR A 288 -9.60 -5.52 22.34
C THR A 288 -10.37 -4.25 22.68
N GLY A 289 -11.24 -3.82 21.77
CA GLY A 289 -12.29 -2.85 22.00
C GLY A 289 -13.64 -3.53 21.80
N GLY A 290 -14.61 -3.23 22.64
CA GLY A 290 -15.93 -3.81 22.55
C GLY A 290 -17.00 -2.88 23.07
N SER A 291 -18.24 -3.18 22.70
CA SER A 291 -19.43 -2.53 23.24
C SER A 291 -20.42 -3.56 23.77
N ILE A 292 -21.25 -3.13 24.72
CA ILE A 292 -22.41 -3.88 25.18
C ILE A 292 -23.62 -3.02 24.78
N GLU A 293 -24.56 -3.62 24.08
CA GLU A 293 -25.67 -2.92 23.42
C GLU A 293 -27.01 -3.59 23.79
N SER A 294 -28.00 -2.78 24.17
CA SER A 294 -29.43 -3.16 24.20
C SER A 294 -30.16 -2.79 22.91
N PHE A 295 -29.50 -2.06 22.00
CA PHE A 295 -30.13 -1.35 20.87
C PHE A 295 -31.23 -0.34 21.29
N LYS A 296 -31.25 0.07 22.56
CA LYS A 296 -32.00 1.22 23.09
C LYS A 296 -31.02 2.38 23.38
N GLU A 297 -31.52 3.52 23.88
CA GLU A 297 -30.67 4.68 24.22
C GLU A 297 -29.60 4.31 25.27
N GLY A 298 -28.33 4.65 24.98
CA GLY A 298 -27.21 4.36 25.86
C GLY A 298 -25.94 3.98 25.10
N GLU A 299 -24.77 4.25 25.67
CA GLU A 299 -23.48 3.82 25.11
C GLU A 299 -22.63 3.14 26.21
N TYR A 300 -22.14 1.93 25.93
CA TYR A 300 -21.14 1.25 26.74
C TYR A 300 -19.96 0.83 25.86
N PHE A 301 -18.78 1.41 26.13
CA PHE A 301 -17.55 1.06 25.42
C PHE A 301 -16.49 0.56 26.41
N LYS A 302 -15.87 -0.59 26.12
CA LYS A 302 -14.83 -1.22 26.93
C LYS A 302 -13.60 -1.49 26.06
N THR A 303 -12.45 -0.97 26.46
CA THR A 303 -11.14 -1.33 25.92
C THR A 303 -10.40 -2.19 26.94
N SER A 304 -9.88 -3.33 26.52
CA SER A 304 -9.18 -4.29 27.38
C SER A 304 -7.80 -4.60 26.84
N PHE A 305 -6.79 -4.49 27.71
CA PHE A 305 -5.47 -5.08 27.50
C PHE A 305 -5.38 -6.36 28.33
N LYS A 306 -5.25 -7.52 27.67
CA LYS A 306 -5.31 -8.85 28.29
C LYS A 306 -3.94 -9.53 28.21
N LEU A 307 -3.47 -10.09 29.31
CA LEU A 307 -2.28 -10.95 29.35
C LEU A 307 -2.75 -12.36 29.70
N LEU A 308 -2.68 -13.28 28.74
CA LEU A 308 -3.33 -14.58 28.79
C LEU A 308 -2.31 -15.72 28.66
N PRO A 309 -1.76 -16.21 29.78
CA PRO A 309 -1.13 -17.52 29.84
C PRO A 309 -2.11 -18.59 29.36
N ALA A 310 -1.63 -19.50 28.51
CA ALA A 310 -2.44 -20.53 27.90
C ALA A 310 -1.71 -21.88 27.84
N LEU A 311 -2.44 -22.96 28.14
CA LEU A 311 -1.99 -24.33 28.06
C LEU A 311 -2.57 -24.99 26.80
N LYS A 312 -1.68 -25.51 25.94
CA LYS A 312 -2.05 -26.25 24.73
C LYS A 312 -2.24 -27.72 25.07
N LEU A 313 -3.48 -28.19 24.99
CA LEU A 313 -3.84 -29.59 25.13
C LEU A 313 -3.86 -30.23 23.73
N GLY A 314 -2.68 -30.62 23.27
CA GLY A 314 -2.49 -31.12 21.90
C GLY A 314 -2.52 -30.00 20.85
N LYS A 315 -3.02 -30.31 19.65
CA LYS A 315 -3.00 -29.39 18.50
C LYS A 315 -4.26 -28.54 18.34
N HIS A 316 -5.38 -28.96 18.93
CA HIS A 316 -6.70 -28.40 18.63
C HIS A 316 -7.36 -27.70 19.81
N LEU A 317 -6.83 -27.81 21.02
CA LEU A 317 -7.43 -27.22 22.21
C LEU A 317 -6.40 -26.40 22.97
N GLU A 318 -6.78 -25.20 23.33
CA GLU A 318 -6.02 -24.30 24.19
C GLU A 318 -6.93 -23.79 25.31
N ILE A 319 -6.45 -23.86 26.54
CA ILE A 319 -7.13 -23.30 27.72
C ILE A 319 -6.33 -22.09 28.16
N PHE A 320 -6.99 -20.96 28.36
CA PHE A 320 -6.32 -19.72 28.72
C PHE A 320 -7.02 -19.03 29.90
N GLY A 321 -6.26 -18.25 30.65
CA GLY A 321 -6.81 -17.39 31.68
C GLY A 321 -5.77 -16.45 32.25
N GLY A 322 -6.17 -15.22 32.55
CA GLY A 322 -5.24 -14.22 33.03
C GLY A 322 -5.87 -12.86 33.33
N PRO A 323 -5.06 -11.91 33.82
CA PRO A 323 -5.51 -10.58 34.15
C PRO A 323 -5.82 -9.74 32.90
N ALA A 324 -6.75 -8.81 33.06
CA ALA A 324 -7.07 -7.80 32.07
C ALA A 324 -7.05 -6.40 32.71
N LEU A 325 -6.46 -5.43 32.04
CA LEU A 325 -6.61 -4.01 32.37
C LEU A 325 -7.72 -3.45 31.48
N ASN A 326 -8.79 -2.97 32.11
CA ASN A 326 -10.00 -2.54 31.43
C ASN A 326 -10.21 -1.04 31.61
N PHE A 327 -10.47 -0.35 30.50
CA PHE A 327 -10.96 1.03 30.48
C PHE A 327 -12.38 1.03 29.93
N VAL A 328 -13.34 1.45 30.75
CA VAL A 328 -14.76 1.50 30.40
C VAL A 328 -15.20 2.96 30.34
N SER A 329 -16.00 3.31 29.35
CA SER A 329 -16.71 4.58 29.24
C SER A 329 -18.18 4.30 29.00
N THR A 330 -19.06 4.78 29.87
CA THR A 330 -20.50 4.52 29.76
C THR A 330 -21.34 5.63 30.38
N ASN A 331 -22.49 5.90 29.78
CA ASN A 331 -23.52 6.80 30.35
C ASN A 331 -24.73 6.02 30.90
N THR A 332 -24.81 4.71 30.68
CA THR A 332 -25.97 3.87 31.04
C THR A 332 -25.98 3.52 32.52
N ILE A 333 -27.17 3.41 33.11
CA ILE A 333 -27.34 3.07 34.54
C ILE A 333 -26.79 1.67 34.80
N GLU A 334 -27.06 0.72 33.90
CA GLU A 334 -26.56 -0.65 33.94
C GLU A 334 -25.05 -0.72 33.75
N GLY A 335 -24.50 0.02 32.78
CA GLY A 335 -23.06 0.13 32.57
C GLY A 335 -22.32 0.63 33.81
N LYS A 336 -22.89 1.63 34.49
CA LYS A 336 -22.38 2.12 35.79
C LYS A 336 -22.50 1.08 36.90
N ALA A 337 -23.52 0.22 36.88
CA ALA A 337 -23.70 -0.87 37.85
C ALA A 337 -22.74 -2.06 37.59
N LEU A 338 -22.28 -2.24 36.35
CA LEU A 338 -21.26 -3.23 35.99
C LEU A 338 -19.85 -2.83 36.43
N ASN A 339 -19.62 -1.57 36.81
CA ASN A 339 -18.31 -1.14 37.28
C ASN A 339 -17.92 -1.85 38.58
N PRO A 340 -16.69 -2.38 38.66
CA PRO A 340 -16.25 -3.07 39.85
C PRO A 340 -16.10 -2.10 41.02
N LYS A 341 -16.49 -2.57 42.21
CA LYS A 341 -16.29 -1.83 43.47
C LYS A 341 -14.81 -1.51 43.74
N LYS A 342 -13.90 -2.32 43.20
CA LYS A 342 -12.45 -2.06 43.20
C LYS A 342 -12.05 -1.58 41.80
N HIS A 343 -11.80 -0.28 41.69
CA HIS A 343 -11.24 0.37 40.51
C HIS A 343 -9.90 1.02 40.86
N ILE A 344 -9.07 1.27 39.85
CA ILE A 344 -7.84 2.04 40.00
C ILE A 344 -8.19 3.52 40.01
N GLU A 345 -8.95 3.97 39.02
CA GLU A 345 -9.37 5.35 38.86
C GLU A 345 -10.79 5.41 38.27
N GLN A 346 -11.55 6.42 38.68
CA GLN A 346 -12.88 6.69 38.15
C GLN A 346 -13.04 8.20 37.92
N TRP A 347 -13.49 8.56 36.73
CA TRP A 347 -13.75 9.93 36.35
C TRP A 347 -15.23 10.11 36.03
N GLN A 348 -15.80 11.19 36.53
CA GLN A 348 -17.16 11.62 36.20
C GLN A 348 -17.11 13.13 35.97
N ASN A 349 -17.50 13.54 34.76
CA ASN A 349 -17.49 14.96 34.39
C ASN A 349 -18.80 15.60 34.86
N GLN A 350 -18.75 16.75 35.53
CA GLN A 350 -19.96 17.46 35.98
C GLN A 350 -20.83 18.01 34.84
N ARG A 351 -20.33 18.00 33.59
CA ARG A 351 -21.04 18.48 32.39
C ARG A 351 -21.42 17.35 31.40
N SER A 352 -21.18 16.08 31.74
CA SER A 352 -21.48 14.94 30.88
C SER A 352 -21.93 13.75 31.71
N ASP A 353 -22.95 13.03 31.23
CA ASP A 353 -23.51 11.87 31.93
C ASP A 353 -22.61 10.62 31.85
N PHE A 354 -21.49 10.71 31.11
CA PHE A 354 -20.51 9.65 30.98
C PHE A 354 -19.64 9.50 32.22
N GLN A 355 -19.47 8.24 32.61
CA GLN A 355 -18.56 7.78 33.64
C GLN A 355 -17.46 6.94 32.99
N GLN A 356 -16.21 7.23 33.32
CA GLN A 356 -15.05 6.51 32.86
C GLN A 356 -14.42 5.77 34.02
N THR A 357 -13.98 4.53 33.82
CA THR A 357 -13.44 3.70 34.90
C THR A 357 -12.30 2.84 34.39
N LEU A 358 -11.18 2.89 35.09
CA LEU A 358 -10.01 2.05 34.87
C LEU A 358 -9.92 1.03 35.99
N TYR A 359 -9.86 -0.25 35.65
CA TYR A 359 -9.81 -1.31 36.66
C TYR A 359 -9.07 -2.56 36.18
N VAL A 360 -8.65 -3.41 37.14
CA VAL A 360 -8.08 -4.73 36.85
C VAL A 360 -9.18 -5.79 36.96
N GLY A 361 -9.41 -6.51 35.88
CA GLY A 361 -10.28 -7.67 35.80
C GLY A 361 -9.51 -8.95 35.53
N TYR A 362 -10.24 -10.02 35.26
CA TYR A 362 -9.69 -11.31 34.90
C TYR A 362 -10.69 -12.06 34.03
N GLY A 363 -10.16 -12.84 33.09
CA GLY A 363 -10.98 -13.66 32.21
C GLY A 363 -10.30 -14.97 31.90
N GLY A 364 -11.11 -15.94 31.45
CA GLY A 364 -10.61 -17.24 31.06
C GLY A 364 -11.54 -17.90 30.06
N GLY A 365 -11.01 -18.90 29.37
CA GLY A 365 -11.75 -19.57 28.31
C GLY A 365 -11.00 -20.71 27.67
N ILE A 366 -11.60 -21.20 26.59
CA ILE A 366 -11.05 -22.25 25.74
C ILE A 366 -11.04 -21.77 24.30
N ASN A 367 -10.03 -22.17 23.54
CA ASN A 367 -9.90 -21.97 22.10
C ASN A 367 -9.83 -23.33 21.41
N ILE A 368 -10.67 -23.52 20.39
CA ILE A 368 -10.61 -24.65 19.48
C ILE A 368 -9.86 -24.20 18.23
N ILE A 369 -8.70 -24.78 17.97
CA ILE A 369 -7.74 -24.41 16.91
C ILE A 369 -7.92 -25.33 15.69
N PHE A 370 -7.91 -24.76 14.47
CA PHE A 370 -8.03 -25.49 13.21
C PHE A 370 -7.31 -24.84 12.03
#